data_AF-A0A3S1RGU8-F1
#
_entry.id   AF-A0A3S1RGU8-F1
#
_cell.length_a   1.000
_cell.length_b   1.000
_cell.length_c   1.000
_cell.angle_alpha   90.00
_cell.angle_beta   90.00
_cell.angle_gamma   90.00
#
_symmetry.space_group_name_H-M   'P 1'
#
loop_
_entity.id
_entity.type
_entity.pdbx_description
1 polymer ?
#
loop_
_entity_poly.entity_id
_entity_poly.type
_entity_poly.pdbx_seq_one_letter_code
_entity_poly.pdbx_strand_id
1 'polypeptide(L)'
;LIFAIFGASLVAIFAVLPQSLIVLVAGLALTAPLANALSIALHDSGDRMPATVTFAVTASGLTLFGVGAAFWGLIAGMAVLFLEKLKKR
;
A
#
# COMPACT_ATOMS: atom_id res chain seq x y z
N LEU A 1 -7.94 11.52 25.22
CA LEU A 1 -9.13 11.08 25.99
C LEU A 1 -10.43 11.29 25.20
N ILE A 2 -10.72 12.47 24.65
CA ILE A 2 -11.95 12.73 23.87
C ILE A 2 -12.09 11.81 22.64
N PHE A 3 -11.05 11.72 21.79
CA PHE A 3 -11.04 10.76 20.66
C PHE A 3 -11.13 9.29 21.07
N ALA A 4 -10.65 8.94 22.27
CA ALA A 4 -10.72 7.57 22.77
C ALA A 4 -12.16 7.17 23.15
N ILE A 5 -12.93 8.10 23.73
CA ILE A 5 -14.35 7.89 24.07
C ILE A 5 -15.20 7.77 22.79
N PHE A 6 -14.97 8.64 21.80
CA PHE A 6 -15.66 8.55 20.50
C PHE A 6 -15.25 7.30 19.70
N GLY A 7 -14.00 6.85 19.83
CA GLY A 7 -13.52 5.62 19.23
C GLY A 7 -14.30 4.38 19.70
N ALA A 8 -14.61 4.29 20.99
CA ALA A 8 -15.40 3.20 21.56
C ALA A 8 -16.82 3.13 20.96
N SER A 9 -17.51 4.27 20.83
CA SER A 9 -18.83 4.33 20.19
C SER A 9 -18.77 3.97 18.71
N LEU A 10 -17.73 4.40 17.98
CA LEU A 10 -17.57 4.09 16.56
C LEU A 10 -17.33 2.58 16.34
N VAL A 11 -16.48 1.96 17.17
CA VAL A 11 -16.25 0.51 17.15
C VAL A 11 -17.54 -0.27 17.42
N ALA A 12 -18.37 0.19 18.36
CA ALA A 12 -19.67 -0.43 18.64
C ALA A 12 -20.61 -0.40 17.41
N ILE A 13 -20.61 0.69 16.64
CA ILE A 13 -21.37 0.79 15.39
C ILE A 13 -20.83 -0.19 14.33
N PHE A 14 -19.52 -0.25 14.15
CA PHE A 14 -18.89 -1.19 13.22
C PHE A 14 -19.12 -2.65 13.59
N ALA A 15 -19.22 -2.99 14.89
CA ALA A 15 -19.48 -4.36 15.35
C ALA A 15 -20.89 -4.88 14.99
N VAL A 16 -21.86 -3.99 14.77
CA VAL A 16 -23.24 -4.34 14.38
C VAL A 16 -23.41 -4.40 12.86
N LEU A 17 -22.48 -3.82 12.09
CA LEU A 17 -22.54 -3.81 10.63
C LEU A 17 -22.15 -5.17 10.02
N PRO A 18 -22.82 -5.61 8.94
CA PRO A 18 -22.38 -6.76 8.16
C PRO A 18 -20.96 -6.58 7.61
N GLN A 19 -20.15 -7.63 7.64
CA GLN A 19 -18.77 -7.61 7.16
C GLN A 19 -18.64 -7.15 5.69
N SER A 20 -19.62 -7.46 4.86
CA SER A 20 -19.67 -7.03 3.46
C SER A 20 -19.69 -5.50 3.31
N LEU A 21 -20.42 -4.79 4.16
CA LEU A 21 -20.49 -3.32 4.12
C LEU A 21 -19.17 -2.68 4.56
N ILE A 22 -18.51 -3.27 5.56
CA ILE A 22 -17.20 -2.80 6.05
C ILE A 22 -16.16 -2.90 4.93
N VAL A 23 -16.08 -4.05 4.25
CA VAL A 23 -15.15 -4.26 3.14
C VAL A 23 -15.43 -3.31 1.97
N LEU A 24 -16.71 -3.06 1.67
CA LEU A 24 -17.11 -2.14 0.61
C LEU A 24 -16.66 -0.69 0.91
N VAL A 25 -16.94 -0.21 2.12
CA VAL A 25 -16.55 1.15 2.55
C VAL A 25 -15.04 1.28 2.63
N ALA A 26 -14.33 0.27 3.16
CA ALA A 26 -12.88 0.26 3.21
C ALA A 26 -12.27 0.28 1.79
N GLY A 27 -12.79 -0.54 0.88
CA GLY A 27 -12.36 -0.56 -0.52
C GLY A 27 -12.53 0.80 -1.20
N LEU A 28 -13.73 1.39 -1.10
CA LEU A 28 -14.03 2.73 -1.63
C LEU A 28 -13.13 3.81 -1.01
N ALA A 29 -12.93 3.78 0.31
CA ALA A 29 -12.06 4.71 1.02
C ALA A 29 -10.58 4.60 0.62
N LEU A 30 -10.12 3.41 0.22
CA LEU A 30 -8.74 3.19 -0.23
C LEU A 30 -8.50 3.58 -1.69
N THR A 31 -9.54 3.72 -2.52
CA THR A 31 -9.37 4.06 -3.96
C THR A 31 -8.63 5.38 -4.18
N ALA A 32 -9.04 6.45 -3.51
CA ALA A 32 -8.43 7.77 -3.67
C ALA A 32 -6.98 7.83 -3.14
N PRO A 33 -6.66 7.31 -1.93
CA PRO A 33 -5.29 7.18 -1.47
C PRO A 33 -4.39 6.35 -2.40
N LEU A 34 -4.90 5.24 -2.94
CA LEU A 34 -4.15 4.38 -3.87
C LEU A 34 -3.81 5.14 -5.16
N ALA A 35 -4.79 5.82 -5.75
CA ALA A 35 -4.57 6.62 -6.96
C ALA A 35 -3.54 7.73 -6.74
N ASN A 36 -3.63 8.44 -5.60
CA ASN A 36 -2.67 9.48 -5.24
C ASN A 36 -1.25 8.91 -5.04
N ALA A 37 -1.12 7.81 -4.29
CA ALA A 37 0.17 7.17 -4.04
C ALA A 37 0.84 6.70 -5.35
N LEU A 38 0.08 6.09 -6.27
CA LEU A 38 0.57 5.70 -7.59
C LEU A 38 0.99 6.89 -8.44
N SER A 39 0.20 7.98 -8.41
CA SER A 39 0.54 9.21 -9.15
C SER A 39 1.87 9.80 -8.67
N ILE A 40 2.10 9.84 -7.36
CA ILE A 40 3.35 10.33 -6.77
C ILE A 40 4.51 9.39 -7.11
N ALA A 41 4.33 8.07 -6.95
CA ALA A 41 5.39 7.09 -7.17
C ALA A 41 5.85 6.99 -8.64
N LEU A 42 4.93 7.21 -9.59
CA LEU A 42 5.22 7.14 -11.03
C LEU A 42 5.52 8.52 -11.66
N HIS A 43 5.58 9.58 -10.86
CA HIS A 43 5.77 10.95 -11.34
C HIS A 43 7.11 11.12 -12.06
N ASP A 44 8.21 10.78 -11.39
CA ASP A 44 9.57 10.90 -11.93
C ASP A 44 9.86 9.78 -12.94
N SER A 45 10.17 10.15 -14.19
CA SER A 45 10.51 9.21 -15.25
C SER A 45 11.75 8.36 -14.94
N GLY A 46 12.66 8.86 -14.10
CA GLY A 46 13.84 8.15 -13.65
C GLY A 46 13.57 7.00 -12.68
N ASP A 47 12.45 7.04 -11.94
CA ASP A 47 12.13 6.08 -10.88
C ASP A 47 10.87 5.24 -11.20
N ARG A 48 10.30 5.37 -12.41
CA ARG A 48 9.09 4.62 -12.83
C ARG A 48 9.26 3.12 -12.82
N MET A 49 10.41 2.64 -13.28
CA MET A 49 10.69 1.20 -13.33
C MET A 49 10.76 0.59 -11.91
N PRO A 50 11.53 1.15 -10.95
CA PRO A 50 11.55 0.64 -9.58
C PRO A 50 10.20 0.81 -8.87
N ALA A 51 9.46 1.90 -9.11
CA ALA A 51 8.12 2.07 -8.58
C ALA A 51 7.14 0.99 -9.08
N THR A 52 7.17 0.69 -10.38
CA THR A 52 6.32 -0.35 -10.99
C THR A 52 6.64 -1.73 -10.44
N VAL A 53 7.93 -2.06 -10.27
CA VAL A 53 8.37 -3.33 -9.68
C VAL A 53 7.93 -3.44 -8.21
N THR A 54 8.09 -2.38 -7.42
CA THR A 54 7.61 -2.33 -6.02
C THR A 54 6.13 -2.65 -5.94
N PHE A 55 5.34 -1.99 -6.79
CA PHE A 55 3.89 -2.17 -6.84
C PHE A 55 3.51 -3.59 -7.30
N ALA A 56 4.11 -4.08 -8.39
CA ALA A 56 3.81 -5.41 -8.94
C ALA A 56 4.12 -6.53 -7.93
N VAL A 57 5.26 -6.45 -7.24
CA VAL A 57 5.62 -7.43 -6.21
C VAL A 57 4.70 -7.31 -4.99
N THR A 58 4.33 -6.10 -4.57
CA THR A 58 3.38 -5.92 -3.46
C THR A 58 1.99 -6.46 -3.81
N ALA A 59 1.50 -6.17 -5.03
CA ALA A 59 0.19 -6.59 -5.52
C ALA A 59 0.11 -8.11 -5.78
N SER A 60 1.24 -8.77 -6.00
CA SER A 60 1.29 -10.23 -6.23
C SER A 60 0.86 -11.06 -5.02
N GLY A 61 0.85 -10.47 -3.81
CA GLY A 61 0.51 -11.21 -2.59
C GLY A 61 1.54 -12.27 -2.19
N LEU A 62 2.75 -12.24 -2.78
CA LEU A 62 3.83 -13.17 -2.46
C LEU A 62 4.16 -13.14 -0.96
N THR A 63 4.21 -14.33 -0.35
CA THR A 63 4.65 -14.53 1.02
C THR A 63 5.87 -15.44 0.99
N LEU A 64 7.04 -14.90 1.32
CA LEU A 64 8.30 -15.65 1.38
C LEU A 64 8.82 -15.61 2.81
N PHE A 65 9.24 -16.77 3.33
CA PHE A 65 9.78 -16.93 4.69
C PHE A 65 8.85 -16.39 5.80
N GLY A 66 7.53 -16.41 5.58
CA GLY A 66 6.55 -15.86 6.53
C GLY A 66 6.42 -14.33 6.50
N VAL A 67 7.12 -13.64 5.60
CA VAL A 67 7.04 -12.18 5.43
C VAL A 67 6.17 -11.84 4.22
N GLY A 68 5.23 -10.91 4.40
CA GLY A 68 4.28 -10.49 3.39
C GLY A 68 4.88 -9.70 2.21
N ALA A 69 4.09 -9.57 1.15
CA ALA A 69 4.49 -9.00 -0.12
C ALA A 69 4.99 -7.55 -0.07
N ALA A 70 4.48 -6.75 0.88
CA ALA A 70 4.89 -5.35 1.02
C ALA A 70 6.39 -5.19 1.32
N PHE A 71 6.97 -6.10 2.11
CA PHE A 71 8.39 -6.09 2.42
C PHE A 71 9.23 -6.46 1.20
N TRP A 72 8.87 -7.55 0.53
CA TRP A 72 9.55 -8.02 -0.67
C TRP A 72 9.41 -7.04 -1.83
N GLY A 73 8.28 -6.35 -1.94
CA GLY A 73 8.07 -5.28 -2.91
C GLY A 73 9.01 -4.12 -2.69
N LEU A 74 9.16 -3.67 -1.44
CA LEU A 74 10.13 -2.62 -1.10
C LEU A 74 11.57 -3.04 -1.43
N ILE A 75 11.97 -4.27 -1.07
CA ILE A 75 13.32 -4.78 -1.40
C ILE A 75 13.56 -4.82 -2.90
N ALA A 76 12.62 -5.38 -3.67
CA ALA A 76 12.73 -5.48 -5.12
C ALA A 76 12.80 -4.08 -5.78
N GLY A 77 11.97 -3.16 -5.33
CA GLY A 77 11.99 -1.76 -5.73
C GLY A 77 13.32 -1.07 -5.49
N MET A 78 13.84 -1.18 -4.27
CA MET A 78 15.13 -0.61 -3.89
C MET A 78 16.29 -1.22 -4.69
N ALA A 79 16.25 -2.54 -4.94
CA ALA A 79 17.26 -3.20 -5.75
C ALA A 79 17.28 -2.64 -7.19
N VAL A 80 16.11 -2.47 -7.82
CA VAL A 80 16.01 -1.87 -9.17
C VAL A 80 16.46 -0.41 -9.16
N LEU A 81 16.04 0.38 -8.16
CA LEU A 81 16.45 1.78 -8.02
C LEU A 81 17.96 1.90 -7.89
N PHE A 82 18.59 1.01 -7.11
CA PHE A 82 20.03 1.00 -6.93
C PHE A 82 20.76 0.63 -8.23
N LEU A 83 20.29 -0.38 -8.96
CA LEU A 83 20.85 -0.77 -10.25
C LEU A 83 20.76 0.36 -11.29
N GLU A 84 19.64 1.09 -11.34
CA GLU A 84 19.47 2.22 -12.25
C GLU A 84 20.38 3.41 -11.87
N LYS A 85 20.53 3.69 -10.57
CA LYS A 85 21.46 4.72 -10.08
C LYS A 85 22.92 4.36 -10.36
N LEU A 86 23.29 3.08 -10.28
CA LEU A 86 24.63 2.62 -10.63
C LEU A 86 24.90 2.72 -12.14
N LYS A 87 23.89 2.45 -12.98
CA LYS A 87 24.04 2.53 -14.45
C LYS A 87 24.11 3.96 -14.99
N LYS A 88 23.54 4.93 -14.27
CA LYS A 88 23.60 6.37 -14.60
C LYS A 88 24.88 7.08 -14.10
N ARG A 89 25.70 6.42 -13.30
CA ARG A 89 27.03 6.90 -12.85
C ARG A 89 28.10 6.51 -13.86
#